data_AF-A0A7W7CRI2-F1
#
_entry.id   AF-A0A7W7CRI2-F1
#
_cell.length_a   1.000
_cell.length_b   1.000
_cell.length_c   1.000
_cell.angle_alpha   90.00
_cell.angle_beta   90.00
_cell.angle_gamma   90.00
#
_symmetry.space_group_name_H-M   'P 1'
#
loop_
_entity.id
_entity.type
_entity.pdbx_description
1 polymer ?
#
loop_
_entity_poly.entity_id
_entity_poly.type
_entity_poly.pdbx_seq_one_letter_code
_entity_poly.pdbx_strand_id
1 'polypeptide(L)'
;MSAPESLADVRSRIDDLDTHLVTLLAQRQRLVEAAAGFKRDEHAVRAPDRVERVIATVRAKATTAGLDPAVAEAVWRSMITAFIELELARHRQAAEQ
;
A
#
# COMPACT_ATOMS: atom_id res chain seq x y z
N MET A 1 25.45 -1.15 7.87
CA MET A 1 25.39 0.32 7.71
C MET A 1 25.85 0.94 9.02
N SER A 2 26.69 1.97 8.98
CA SER A 2 27.06 2.73 10.18
C SER A 2 25.83 3.47 10.73
N ALA A 3 25.87 3.85 12.01
CA ALA A 3 24.86 4.74 12.58
C ALA A 3 24.83 6.09 11.83
N PRO A 4 23.70 6.77 11.75
CA PRO A 4 23.64 8.10 11.16
C PRO A 4 24.38 9.12 12.04
N GLU A 5 25.13 10.02 11.42
CA GLU A 5 26.01 10.97 12.13
C GLU A 5 25.41 12.38 12.28
N SER A 6 24.30 12.66 11.60
CA SER A 6 23.57 13.93 11.70
C SER A 6 22.11 13.78 11.29
N LEU A 7 21.28 14.79 11.60
CA LEU A 7 19.90 14.85 11.10
C LEU A 7 19.82 14.89 9.57
N ALA A 8 20.80 15.52 8.91
CA ALA A 8 20.87 15.56 7.46
C ALA A 8 21.13 14.16 6.87
N ASP A 9 22.04 13.39 7.50
CA ASP A 9 22.31 12.01 7.13
C ASP A 9 21.07 11.11 7.35
N VAL A 10 20.36 11.26 8.48
CA VAL A 10 19.08 10.55 8.71
C VAL A 10 18.08 10.83 7.59
N ARG A 11 17.89 12.11 7.22
CA ARG A 11 16.93 12.52 6.19
C ARG A 11 17.32 11.95 4.82
N SER A 12 18.58 12.06 4.43
CA SER A 12 19.07 11.49 3.16
C SER A 12 18.80 9.99 3.07
N ARG A 13 19.02 9.24 4.16
CA ARG A 13 18.74 7.80 4.19
C ARG A 13 17.25 7.49 4.12
N ILE A 14 16.39 8.35 4.68
CA ILE A 14 14.92 8.23 4.55
C ILE A 14 14.51 8.50 3.10
N ASP A 15 15.04 9.55 2.47
CA ASP A 15 14.73 9.89 1.08
C ASP A 15 15.10 8.74 0.11
N ASP A 16 16.23 8.07 0.37
CA ASP A 16 16.65 6.88 -0.37
C ASP A 16 15.68 5.70 -0.17
N LEU A 17 15.21 5.48 1.07
CA LEU A 17 14.20 4.46 1.37
C LEU A 17 12.87 4.78 0.69
N ASP A 18 12.44 6.04 0.69
CA ASP A 18 11.21 6.49 0.05
C ASP A 18 11.25 6.26 -1.47
N THR A 19 12.42 6.42 -2.10
CA THR A 19 12.62 6.07 -3.51
C THR A 19 12.36 4.57 -3.78
N HIS A 20 12.82 3.70 -2.89
CA HIS A 20 12.52 2.27 -2.97
C HIS A 20 11.04 1.97 -2.72
N LEU A 21 10.41 2.65 -1.75
CA LEU A 21 9.00 2.50 -1.46
C LEU A 21 8.12 2.88 -2.65
N VAL A 22 8.43 4.00 -3.33
CA VAL A 22 7.73 4.42 -4.56
C VAL A 22 7.83 3.34 -5.64
N THR A 23 9.01 2.75 -5.83
CA THR A 23 9.21 1.67 -6.79
C THR A 23 8.36 0.43 -6.46
N LEU A 24 8.31 0.04 -5.18
CA LEU A 24 7.49 -1.08 -4.70
C LEU A 24 5.98 -0.78 -4.83
N LEU A 25 5.56 0.46 -4.55
CA LEU A 25 4.17 0.89 -4.71
C LEU A 25 3.75 0.87 -6.18
N ALA A 26 4.62 1.29 -7.10
CA ALA A 26 4.36 1.19 -8.54
C ALA A 26 4.21 -0.28 -9.00
N GLN A 27 5.03 -1.19 -8.47
CA GLN A 27 4.86 -2.63 -8.71
C GLN A 27 3.51 -3.14 -8.17
N ARG A 28 3.17 -2.75 -6.94
CA ARG A 28 1.89 -3.10 -6.31
C ARG A 28 0.71 -2.57 -7.11
N GLN A 29 0.78 -1.35 -7.63
CA GLN A 29 -0.28 -0.74 -8.45
C GLN A 29 -0.57 -1.60 -9.69
N ARG A 30 0.46 -2.05 -10.40
CA ARG A 30 0.28 -2.92 -11.58
C ARG A 30 -0.44 -4.23 -11.23
N LEU A 31 -0.19 -4.79 -10.06
CA LEU A 31 -0.88 -5.99 -9.58
C LEU A 31 -2.35 -5.70 -9.22
N VAL A 32 -2.64 -4.53 -8.64
CA VAL A 32 -4.02 -4.08 -8.38
C VAL A 32 -4.76 -3.87 -9.71
N GLU A 33 -4.13 -3.22 -10.68
CA GLU A 33 -4.68 -3.02 -12.03
C GLU A 33 -4.99 -4.34 -12.74
N ALA A 34 -4.06 -5.31 -12.68
CA ALA A 34 -4.31 -6.64 -13.20
C ALA A 34 -5.48 -7.34 -12.47
N ALA A 35 -5.60 -7.15 -11.15
CA ALA A 35 -6.70 -7.69 -10.37
C ALA A 35 -8.05 -7.04 -10.71
N ALA A 36 -8.07 -5.76 -11.12
CA ALA A 36 -9.27 -5.04 -11.52
C ALA A 36 -10.01 -5.71 -12.69
N GLY A 37 -9.27 -6.32 -13.63
CA GLY A 37 -9.86 -7.09 -14.73
C GLY A 37 -10.71 -8.29 -14.31
N PHE A 38 -10.61 -8.73 -13.06
CA PHE A 38 -11.41 -9.84 -12.50
C PHE A 38 -12.57 -9.37 -11.62
N LYS A 39 -12.67 -8.06 -11.33
CA LYS A 39 -13.68 -7.48 -10.44
C LYS A 39 -14.84 -6.94 -11.29
N ARG A 40 -16.05 -7.47 -11.05
CA ARG A 40 -17.25 -7.18 -11.85
C ARG A 40 -18.11 -6.05 -11.30
N ASP A 41 -17.96 -5.71 -10.02
CA ASP A 41 -18.76 -4.70 -9.33
C ASP A 41 -17.96 -4.00 -8.22
N GLU A 42 -18.50 -2.90 -7.68
CA GLU A 42 -17.82 -2.12 -6.65
C GLU A 42 -17.61 -2.88 -5.34
N HIS A 43 -18.43 -3.89 -5.03
CA HIS A 43 -18.27 -4.69 -3.82
C HIS A 43 -17.02 -5.57 -3.93
N ALA A 44 -16.79 -6.16 -5.11
CA ALA A 44 -15.57 -6.89 -5.44
C ALA A 44 -14.33 -5.98 -5.45
N VAL A 45 -14.48 -4.68 -5.77
CA VAL A 45 -13.41 -3.69 -5.67
C VAL A 45 -13.04 -3.41 -4.21
N ARG A 46 -14.02 -3.15 -3.34
CA ARG A 46 -13.79 -2.82 -1.93
C ARG A 46 -13.30 -4.00 -1.10
N ALA A 47 -13.81 -5.20 -1.36
CA ALA A 47 -13.37 -6.48 -0.77
C ALA A 47 -13.01 -6.41 0.74
N PRO A 48 -13.95 -6.03 1.64
CA PRO A 48 -13.67 -5.72 3.05
C PRO A 48 -12.97 -6.87 3.80
N ASP A 49 -13.42 -8.11 3.59
CA ASP A 49 -12.80 -9.28 4.22
C ASP A 49 -11.35 -9.48 3.79
N ARG A 50 -11.01 -9.11 2.55
CA ARG A 50 -9.63 -9.17 2.04
C ARG A 50 -8.78 -8.10 2.71
N VAL A 51 -9.32 -6.89 2.90
CA VAL A 51 -8.62 -5.80 3.59
C VAL A 51 -8.23 -6.24 5.00
N GLU A 52 -9.17 -6.75 5.79
CA GLU A 52 -8.89 -7.16 7.17
C GLU A 52 -7.88 -8.32 7.25
N ARG A 53 -7.93 -9.28 6.33
CA ARG A 53 -6.90 -10.35 6.24
C ARG A 53 -5.51 -9.79 5.94
N VAL A 54 -5.41 -8.80 5.05
CA VAL A 54 -4.13 -8.14 4.74
C VAL A 54 -3.63 -7.40 5.98
N ILE A 55 -4.49 -6.64 6.66
CA ILE A 55 -4.13 -5.89 7.88
C ILE A 55 -3.63 -6.82 8.99
N ALA A 56 -4.34 -7.92 9.27
CA ALA A 56 -3.89 -8.90 10.26
C ALA A 56 -2.50 -9.47 9.93
N THR A 57 -2.27 -9.79 8.64
CA THR A 57 -0.99 -10.33 8.17
C THR A 57 0.15 -9.32 8.33
N VAL A 58 -0.07 -8.05 8.00
CA VAL A 58 1.00 -7.04 8.04
C VAL A 58 1.32 -6.64 9.47
N ARG A 59 0.34 -6.62 10.38
CA ARG A 59 0.58 -6.42 11.82
C ARG A 59 1.49 -7.51 12.41
N ALA A 60 1.24 -8.77 12.04
CA ALA A 60 2.08 -9.89 12.47
C ALA A 60 3.51 -9.74 11.91
N LYS A 61 3.65 -9.43 10.62
CA LYS A 61 4.96 -9.20 9.97
C LYS A 61 5.71 -8.01 10.55
N ALA A 62 5.00 -6.92 10.87
CA ALA A 62 5.57 -5.73 11.48
C ALA A 62 6.25 -6.06 12.81
N THR A 63 5.56 -6.84 13.66
CA THR A 63 6.11 -7.31 14.94
C THR A 63 7.42 -8.07 14.74
N THR A 64 7.48 -9.00 13.79
CA THR A 64 8.70 -9.77 13.48
C THR A 64 9.82 -8.90 12.93
N ALA A 65 9.49 -7.85 12.18
CA ALA A 65 10.46 -6.94 11.56
C ALA A 65 10.90 -5.77 12.47
N GLY A 66 10.34 -5.65 13.68
CA GLY A 66 10.61 -4.53 14.59
C GLY A 66 9.90 -3.22 14.22
N LEU A 67 8.88 -3.28 13.35
CA LEU A 67 7.99 -2.16 13.06
C LEU A 67 6.79 -2.19 14.02
N ASP A 68 6.43 -1.02 14.55
CA ASP A 68 5.23 -0.90 15.37
C ASP A 68 3.98 -1.36 14.59
N PRO A 69 3.20 -2.34 15.10
CA PRO A 69 2.03 -2.86 14.39
C PRO A 69 0.95 -1.81 14.09
N ALA A 70 0.80 -0.78 14.93
CA ALA A 70 -0.15 0.30 14.69
C ALA A 70 0.31 1.21 13.54
N VAL A 71 1.62 1.48 13.43
CA VAL A 71 2.20 2.20 12.29
C VAL A 71 1.99 1.40 11.01
N ALA A 72 2.27 0.10 11.02
CA ALA A 72 2.05 -0.78 9.87
C ALA A 72 0.57 -0.76 9.43
N GLU A 73 -0.36 -0.88 10.37
CA GLU A 73 -1.78 -0.84 10.05
C GLU A 73 -2.19 0.50 9.40
N ALA A 74 -1.79 1.63 9.98
CA ALA A 74 -2.13 2.95 9.46
C ALA A 74 -1.64 3.17 8.02
N VAL A 75 -0.40 2.75 7.72
CA VAL A 75 0.19 2.83 6.39
C VAL A 75 -0.57 1.94 5.40
N TRP A 76 -0.85 0.69 5.78
CA TRP A 76 -1.52 -0.24 4.88
C TRP A 76 -2.98 0.11 4.63
N ARG A 77 -3.71 0.60 5.63
CA ARG A 77 -5.10 1.06 5.42
C ARG A 77 -5.14 2.22 4.44
N SER A 78 -4.30 3.24 4.64
CA SER A 78 -4.21 4.40 3.75
C SER A 78 -3.85 3.99 2.31
N MET A 79 -2.84 3.13 2.16
CA MET A 79 -2.45 2.60 0.84
C MET A 79 -3.57 1.81 0.16
N ILE A 80 -4.28 0.94 0.90
CA ILE A 80 -5.38 0.15 0.35
C ILE A 80 -6.54 1.06 -0.09
N THR A 81 -6.91 2.04 0.73
CA THR A 81 -7.94 3.03 0.40
C THR A 81 -7.61 3.78 -0.89
N ALA A 82 -6.38 4.29 -1.03
CA ALA A 82 -5.95 5.02 -2.22
C ALA A 82 -6.07 4.16 -3.51
N PHE A 83 -5.74 2.87 -3.43
CA PHE A 83 -5.88 1.97 -4.57
C PHE A 83 -7.34 1.62 -4.88
N ILE A 84 -8.20 1.44 -3.87
CA ILE A 84 -9.64 1.25 -4.07
C ILE A 84 -10.24 2.47 -4.76
N GLU A 85 -9.88 3.68 -4.33
CA GLU A 85 -10.35 4.93 -4.94
C GLU A 85 -9.90 5.06 -6.40
N LEU A 86 -8.65 4.72 -6.70
CA LEU A 86 -8.11 4.67 -8.07
C LEU A 86 -8.89 3.67 -8.94
N GLU A 87 -9.16 2.47 -8.42
CA GLU A 87 -9.95 1.45 -9.13
C GLU A 87 -11.38 1.93 -9.39
N LEU A 88 -12.07 2.46 -8.37
CA LEU A 88 -13.44 2.98 -8.50
C LEU A 88 -13.53 4.12 -9.52
N ALA A 89 -12.55 5.03 -9.54
CA ALA A 89 -12.49 6.10 -10.53
C ALA A 89 -12.40 5.56 -11.96
N ARG A 90 -11.57 4.54 -12.19
CA ARG A 90 -11.42 3.88 -13.50
C ARG A 90 -12.67 3.09 -13.90
N HIS A 91 -13.31 2.39 -12.97
CA HIS A 91 -14.56 1.66 -13.24
C HIS A 91 -15.68 2.60 -13.68
N ARG A 92 -15.82 3.78 -13.06
CA ARG A 92 -16.80 4.79 -13.49
C ARG A 92 -16.53 5.29 -14.91
N GLN A 93 -15.28 5.63 -15.23
CA GLN A 93 -14.89 6.08 -16.57
C GLN A 93 -15.14 5.05 -17.67
N ALA A 94 -15.03 3.75 -17.35
CA ALA A 94 -15.31 2.68 -18.29
C ALA A 94 -16.81 2.41 -18.50
N ALA A 95 -17.66 2.77 -17.52
CA ALA A 95 -19.12 2.63 -17.62
C ALA A 95 -19.78 3.82 -18.36
N GLU A 96 -19.07 4.94 -18.50
CA GLU A 96 -19.52 6.15 -19.20
C GLU A 96 -19.15 6.17 -20.70
N GLN A 97 -18.39 5.18 -21.18
CA GLN A 97 -17.97 4.99 -22.58
C GLN A 97 -18.78 3.88 -23.25
#